data_AF-A0A0C3FE64-F1
#
_entry.id   AF-A0A0C3FE64-F1
#
_cell.length_a   1.000
_cell.length_b   1.000
_cell.length_c   1.000
_cell.angle_alpha   90.00
_cell.angle_beta   90.00
_cell.angle_gamma   90.00
#
_symmetry.space_group_name_H-M   'P 1'
#
loop_
_entity.id
_entity.type
_entity.pdbx_description
1 polymer ?
#
loop_
_entity_poly.entity_id
_entity_poly.type
_entity_poly.pdbx_seq_one_letter_code
_entity_poly.pdbx_strand_id
1 'polypeptide(L)'
;MLNGQDVLCLNATGDGKSTLIYLASIAWKGMITLVVCPTNFLESDLVSSLQKKGMSTQAINDETLVIASLIGHDIWAEAKTGVYQVLLFSPEMTATDEYDTFIHDKVVRP
;
A
#
# COMPACT_ATOMS: atom_id res chain seq x y z
N MET A 1 9.15 5.85 -13.72
CA MET A 1 8.00 5.89 -12.80
C MET A 1 7.11 7.11 -13.02
N LEU A 2 7.56 8.36 -12.81
CA LEU A 2 6.68 9.56 -12.98
C LEU A 2 6.15 9.80 -14.41
N ASN A 3 6.79 9.23 -15.43
CA ASN A 3 6.29 9.24 -16.81
C ASN A 3 5.43 8.01 -17.16
N GLY A 4 4.96 7.25 -16.16
CA GLY A 4 4.19 6.01 -16.37
C GLY A 4 5.01 4.83 -16.91
N GLN A 5 6.33 4.94 -16.92
CA GLN A 5 7.23 3.87 -17.35
C GLN A 5 7.60 2.94 -16.19
N ASP A 6 7.63 1.64 -16.49
CA ASP A 6 8.16 0.59 -15.61
C ASP A 6 9.65 0.82 -15.32
N VAL A 7 10.06 0.55 -14.08
CA VAL A 7 11.42 0.80 -13.61
C VAL A 7 11.92 -0.36 -12.79
N LEU A 8 13.07 -0.91 -13.16
CA LEU A 8 13.89 -1.75 -12.29
C LEU A 8 14.90 -0.87 -11.55
N CYS A 9 14.79 -0.76 -10.23
CA CYS A 9 15.74 -0.02 -9.41
C CYS A 9 16.67 -0.99 -8.66
N LEU A 10 17.97 -0.88 -8.91
CA LEU A 10 19.02 -1.57 -8.16
C LEU A 10 19.76 -0.54 -7.31
N ASN A 11 19.75 -0.75 -5.99
CA ASN A 11 20.35 0.20 -5.04
C ASN A 11 20.80 -0.56 -3.79
N ALA A 12 21.73 -0.03 -2.98
CA ALA A 12 22.15 -0.69 -1.75
C ALA A 12 21.12 -0.47 -0.62
N THR A 13 21.12 -1.33 0.40
CA THR A 13 20.25 -1.16 1.58
C THR A 13 20.65 0.11 2.32
N GLY A 14 19.67 0.92 2.73
CA GLY A 14 19.92 2.22 3.38
C GLY A 14 19.98 3.41 2.40
N ASP A 15 20.24 3.18 1.11
CA ASP A 15 20.38 4.25 0.10
C ASP A 15 19.04 4.86 -0.37
N GLY A 16 17.97 4.67 0.40
CA GLY A 16 16.69 5.33 0.14
C GLY A 16 15.82 4.69 -0.94
N LYS A 17 15.86 3.37 -1.15
CA LYS A 17 14.89 2.70 -2.06
C LYS A 17 13.44 3.05 -1.75
N SER A 18 13.05 3.02 -0.48
CA SER A 18 11.68 3.38 -0.06
C SER A 18 11.35 4.85 -0.34
N THR A 19 12.36 5.72 -0.51
CA THR A 19 12.16 7.11 -0.95
C THR A 19 11.58 7.22 -2.34
N LEU A 20 11.95 6.32 -3.23
CA LEU A 20 11.37 6.28 -4.57
C LEU A 20 9.87 5.97 -4.53
N ILE A 21 9.44 5.11 -3.60
CA ILE A 21 8.04 4.73 -3.42
C ILE A 21 7.22 5.95 -2.97
N TYR A 22 7.57 6.60 -1.85
CA TYR A 22 6.73 7.68 -1.34
C TYR A 22 6.82 8.97 -2.16
N LEU A 23 7.95 9.27 -2.81
CA LEU A 23 8.03 10.42 -3.72
C LEU A 23 7.05 10.27 -4.89
N ALA A 24 6.90 9.06 -5.41
CA ALA A 24 5.89 8.79 -6.44
C ALA A 24 4.47 8.97 -5.87
N SER A 25 4.18 8.46 -4.68
CA SER A 25 2.87 8.64 -4.03
C SER A 25 2.51 10.11 -3.83
N ILE A 26 3.48 10.96 -3.45
CA ILE A 26 3.26 12.40 -3.27
C ILE A 26 3.07 13.13 -4.61
N ALA A 27 3.81 12.73 -5.64
CA ALA A 27 3.77 13.39 -6.94
C ALA A 27 2.44 13.17 -7.68
N TRP A 28 1.80 12.01 -7.49
CA TRP A 28 0.55 11.64 -8.17
C TRP A 28 -0.65 11.81 -7.24
N LYS A 29 -1.25 13.00 -7.27
CA LYS A 29 -2.49 13.27 -6.52
C LYS A 29 -3.65 12.44 -7.07
N GLY A 30 -4.45 11.87 -6.17
CA GLY A 30 -5.63 11.06 -6.53
C GLY A 30 -5.29 9.63 -6.96
N MET A 31 -4.05 9.18 -6.78
CA MET A 31 -3.65 7.79 -6.97
C MET A 31 -3.36 7.11 -5.63
N ILE A 32 -3.66 5.81 -5.57
CA ILE A 32 -3.25 4.93 -4.48
C ILE A 32 -1.99 4.20 -4.94
N THR A 33 -0.93 4.23 -4.13
CA THR A 33 0.28 3.44 -4.38
C THR A 33 0.14 2.09 -3.69
N LEU A 34 0.21 1.00 -4.46
CA LEU A 34 0.22 -0.36 -3.93
C LEU A 34 1.66 -0.85 -3.81
N VAL A 35 2.04 -1.39 -2.65
CA VAL A 35 3.39 -1.87 -2.37
C VAL A 35 3.32 -3.29 -1.86
N VAL A 36 3.98 -4.22 -2.54
CA VAL A 36 4.09 -5.61 -2.08
C VAL A 36 5.40 -5.78 -1.30
N CYS A 37 5.31 -6.25 -0.07
CA CYS A 37 6.46 -6.52 0.79
C CYS A 37 6.61 -8.04 0.97
N PRO A 38 7.82 -8.57 1.18
CA PRO A 38 7.99 -10.01 1.35
C PRO A 38 7.58 -10.52 2.73
N THR A 39 7.37 -9.64 3.73
CA THR A 39 6.96 -10.03 5.09
C THR A 39 6.07 -8.98 5.74
N ASN A 40 5.12 -9.44 6.56
CA ASN A 40 4.25 -8.59 7.40
C ASN A 40 5.06 -7.64 8.30
N PHE A 41 6.22 -8.08 8.78
CA PHE A 41 7.10 -7.26 9.60
C PHE A 41 7.58 -6.01 8.84
N LEU A 42 8.00 -6.18 7.58
CA LEU A 42 8.43 -5.05 6.76
C LEU A 42 7.27 -4.12 6.40
N GLU A 43 6.06 -4.65 6.25
CA GLU A 43 4.85 -3.84 6.06
C GLU A 43 4.62 -2.93 7.27
N SER A 44 4.62 -3.50 8.48
CA SER A 44 4.44 -2.74 9.73
C SER A 44 5.49 -1.64 9.90
N ASP A 45 6.77 -1.97 9.65
CA ASP A 45 7.87 -1.01 9.71
C ASP A 45 7.71 0.12 8.68
N LEU A 46 7.31 -0.20 7.45
CA LEU A 46 7.08 0.80 6.40
C LEU A 46 5.83 1.64 6.66
N VAL A 47 4.73 1.05 7.13
CA VAL A 47 3.53 1.78 7.57
C VAL A 47 3.93 2.80 8.64
N SER A 48 4.62 2.38 9.69
CA SER A 48 5.08 3.26 10.76
C SER A 48 5.98 4.39 10.24
N SER A 49 6.91 4.07 9.33
CA SER A 49 7.81 5.06 8.73
C SER A 49 7.09 6.10 7.87
N LEU A 50 6.10 5.67 7.07
CA LEU A 50 5.35 6.54 6.17
C LEU A 50 4.33 7.40 6.92
N GLN A 51 3.64 6.83 7.91
CA GLN A 51 2.73 7.58 8.78
C GLN A 51 3.46 8.66 9.57
N LYS A 52 4.66 8.39 10.10
CA LYS A 52 5.53 9.41 10.73
C LYS A 52 5.90 10.56 9.80
N LYS A 53 5.88 10.34 8.48
CA LYS A 53 6.10 11.35 7.44
C LYS A 53 4.81 12.04 6.97
N GLY A 54 3.68 11.75 7.62
CA GLY A 54 2.38 12.36 7.32
C GLY A 54 1.60 11.68 6.18
N MET A 55 2.04 10.52 5.70
CA MET A 55 1.34 9.80 4.64
C MET A 55 0.24 8.92 5.22
N SER A 56 -0.97 9.04 4.68
CA SER A 56 -2.06 8.10 4.98
C SER A 56 -1.72 6.73 4.40
N THR A 57 -1.42 5.77 5.26
CA THR A 57 -0.81 4.48 4.88
C THR A 57 -1.39 3.36 5.73
N GLN A 58 -1.70 2.22 5.10
CA GLN A 58 -2.24 1.04 5.78
C GLN A 58 -1.69 -0.24 5.17
N ALA A 59 -1.41 -1.25 5.98
CA ALA A 59 -1.16 -2.60 5.51
C ALA A 59 -2.47 -3.40 5.47
N ILE A 60 -2.65 -4.22 4.44
CA ILE A 60 -3.74 -5.18 4.31
C ILE A 60 -3.12 -6.55 4.17
N ASN A 61 -3.28 -7.35 5.21
CA ASN A 61 -2.83 -8.73 5.36
C ASN A 61 -3.71 -9.42 6.41
N ASP A 62 -3.58 -10.73 6.57
CA ASP A 62 -4.40 -11.51 7.50
C ASP A 62 -4.43 -10.94 8.94
N GLU A 63 -3.28 -10.52 9.47
CA GLU A 63 -3.19 -9.98 10.84
C GLU A 63 -3.97 -8.67 10.97
N THR A 64 -3.75 -7.73 10.06
CA THR A 64 -4.43 -6.43 10.06
C THR A 64 -5.95 -6.56 9.84
N LEU A 65 -6.37 -7.48 8.98
CA LEU A 65 -7.79 -7.77 8.74
C LEU A 65 -8.48 -8.34 9.98
N VAL A 66 -7.83 -9.28 10.68
CA VAL A 66 -8.35 -9.82 11.95
C VAL A 66 -8.47 -8.71 12.99
N ILE A 67 -7.43 -7.88 13.14
CA ILE A 67 -7.44 -6.78 14.12
C ILE A 67 -8.55 -5.77 13.80
N ALA A 68 -8.69 -5.35 12.54
CA ALA A 68 -9.73 -4.41 12.12
C ALA A 68 -11.13 -4.98 12.35
N SER A 69 -11.35 -6.25 12.02
CA SER A 69 -12.63 -6.92 12.26
C SER A 69 -13.01 -6.93 13.75
N LEU A 70 -12.05 -7.12 14.65
CA LEU A 70 -12.29 -7.11 16.11
C LEU A 70 -12.74 -5.75 16.64
N ILE A 71 -12.34 -4.66 15.98
CA ILE A 71 -12.74 -3.29 16.33
C ILE A 71 -13.87 -2.75 15.46
N GLY A 72 -14.47 -3.59 14.61
CA GLY A 72 -15.60 -3.23 13.75
C GLY A 72 -15.24 -2.37 12.53
N HIS A 73 -13.99 -2.39 12.10
CA HIS A 73 -13.49 -1.69 10.91
C HIS A 73 -13.43 -2.64 9.70
N ASP A 74 -13.69 -2.09 8.52
CA ASP A 74 -13.52 -2.77 7.22
C ASP A 74 -12.49 -2.01 6.39
N ILE A 75 -11.25 -2.49 6.43
CA ILE A 75 -10.12 -1.83 5.75
C ILE A 75 -10.33 -1.81 4.23
N TRP A 76 -11.00 -2.82 3.65
CA TRP A 76 -11.27 -2.85 2.22
C TRP A 76 -12.29 -1.79 1.82
N ALA A 77 -13.36 -1.63 2.60
CA ALA A 77 -14.32 -0.55 2.38
C ALA A 77 -13.66 0.83 2.54
N GLU A 78 -12.84 1.01 3.56
CA GLU A 78 -12.08 2.25 3.78
C GLU A 78 -11.13 2.55 2.61
N ALA A 79 -10.39 1.56 2.13
CA ALA A 79 -9.50 1.70 0.97
C ALA A 79 -10.23 2.21 -0.29
N LYS A 80 -11.47 1.74 -0.52
CA LYS A 80 -12.29 2.21 -1.66
C LYS A 80 -12.73 3.67 -1.55
N THR A 81 -12.72 4.26 -0.37
CA THR A 81 -13.02 5.70 -0.18
C THR A 81 -11.87 6.61 -0.61
N GLY A 82 -10.68 6.06 -0.88
CA GLY A 82 -9.49 6.84 -1.21
C GLY A 82 -8.83 7.51 0.00
N VAL A 83 -9.15 7.08 1.24
CA VAL A 83 -8.54 7.62 2.46
C VAL A 83 -7.04 7.35 2.57
N TYR A 84 -6.55 6.27 1.95
CA TYR A 84 -5.14 5.87 1.97
C TYR A 84 -4.41 6.28 0.69
N GLN A 85 -3.22 6.88 0.85
CA GLN A 85 -2.30 7.18 -0.24
C GLN A 85 -1.40 6.00 -0.58
N VAL A 86 -1.11 5.14 0.40
CA VAL A 86 -0.26 3.97 0.24
C VAL A 86 -0.92 2.76 0.91
N LEU A 87 -1.04 1.67 0.17
CA LEU A 87 -1.47 0.37 0.69
C LEU A 87 -0.33 -0.64 0.55
N LEU A 88 -0.05 -1.35 1.64
CA LEU A 88 0.98 -2.38 1.68
C LEU A 88 0.31 -3.75 1.74
N PHE A 89 0.85 -4.71 1.01
CA PHE A 89 0.32 -6.08 0.93
C PHE A 89 1.43 -7.10 1.12
N SER A 90 1.09 -8.22 1.73
CA SER A 90 1.93 -9.41 1.67
C SER A 90 1.79 -10.07 0.30
N PRO A 91 2.74 -10.91 -0.14
CA PRO A 91 2.64 -11.57 -1.43
C PRO A 91 1.41 -12.49 -1.47
N GLU A 92 1.07 -13.14 -0.36
CA GLU A 92 -0.09 -14.01 -0.24
C GLU A 92 -1.40 -13.23 -0.36
N MET A 93 -1.49 -12.03 0.23
CA MET A 93 -2.67 -11.18 0.11
C MET A 93 -2.93 -10.79 -1.36
N THR A 94 -1.88 -10.60 -2.16
CA THR A 94 -2.06 -10.29 -3.59
C THR A 94 -2.60 -11.46 -4.42
N ALA A 95 -2.63 -12.66 -3.85
CA ALA A 95 -3.17 -13.87 -4.49
C ALA A 95 -4.63 -14.16 -4.12
N THR A 96 -5.29 -13.30 -3.33
CA THR A 96 -6.69 -13.52 -2.92
C THR A 96 -7.69 -12.82 -3.85
N ASP A 97 -8.93 -13.33 -3.85
CA ASP A 97 -10.03 -12.78 -4.64
C ASP A 97 -10.41 -11.35 -4.20
N GLU A 98 -10.25 -11.02 -2.92
CA GLU A 98 -10.52 -9.69 -2.38
C GLU A 98 -9.56 -8.64 -2.97
N TYR A 99 -8.27 -8.97 -3.06
CA TYR A 99 -7.29 -8.09 -3.70
C TYR A 99 -7.59 -7.91 -5.19
N ASP A 100 -7.88 -9.00 -5.91
CA ASP A 100 -8.25 -8.96 -7.33
C ASP A 100 -9.50 -8.08 -7.55
N THR A 101 -10.52 -8.30 -6.73
CA THR A 101 -11.74 -7.50 -6.74
C THR A 101 -11.45 -6.02 -6.49
N PHE A 102 -10.54 -5.69 -5.57
CA PHE A 102 -10.19 -4.31 -5.25
C PHE A 102 -9.47 -3.59 -6.41
N ILE A 103 -8.47 -4.21 -7.02
CA ILE A 103 -7.70 -3.57 -8.12
C ILE A 103 -8.50 -3.42 -9.42
N HIS A 104 -9.59 -4.18 -9.56
CA HIS A 104 -10.53 -4.12 -10.67
C HIS A 104 -11.82 -3.34 -10.36
N ASP A 105 -11.97 -2.83 -9.13
CA ASP A 105 -13.11 -2.00 -8.75
C ASP A 105 -13.09 -0.67 -9.50
N LYS A 106 -14.21 -0.33 -10.16
CA LYS A 106 -14.37 0.91 -10.94
C LYS A 106 -14.31 2.18 -10.09
N VAL A 107 -14.58 2.09 -8.79
CA VAL A 107 -14.43 3.21 -7.86
C VAL A 107 -12.95 3.50 -7.62
N VAL A 108 -12.13 2.45 -7.52
CA VAL A 108 -10.70 2.53 -7.26
C VAL A 108 -9.91 2.84 -8.54
N ARG A 109 -10.35 2.28 -9.67
CA ARG A 109 -9.77 2.47 -11.00
C ARG A 109 -10.84 2.97 -11.98
N PRO A 110 -11.21 4.26 -11.90
CA PRO A 110 -12.18 4.87 -12.80
C PRO A 110 -11.69 4.98 -14.25
#